data_AF-J2X466-F1
#
_entry.id   AF-J2X466-F1
#
_cell.length_a   1.000
_cell.length_b   1.000
_cell.length_c   1.000
_cell.angle_alpha   90.00
_cell.angle_beta   90.00
_cell.angle_gamma   90.00
#
_symmetry.space_group_name_H-M   'P 1'
#
loop_
_entity.id
_entity.type
_entity.pdbx_description
1 polymer ?
#
loop_
_entity_poly.entity_id
_entity_poly.type
_entity_poly.pdbx_seq_one_letter_code
_entity_poly.pdbx_strand_id
1 'polypeptide(L)'
;MTRINTPETNKVKLCAAVLLSALLIAVLQTAPASDKQQLEAQFVAGRAFEAAVWGMPLVNFDAMRQAYFRDAGAQYNDIMFWSRPSDWRNQTTTPNHSTLYVMFFVNLKDGPVVVDIPATRQAGLYGTLIDAWTTPLLNVGNKGQDQGKGGKYLMLPPGYQGQVPAGYIPVQSNTFNNYSLLRVITKTTDKQDLAEGVDYLKNLKVYPLASAGNEPANRYIDMADKVYEGIAKFDDSFYDAIARMVAEEPVQERDLAIMGQLRSLDIGKGLSYNPDSQRRQLLSQQAKQAQFYLMSGYEQSGVPIWGEQRKWRSLADPKTTLGTRLSFVQPGQSVLLDERAYAWFAMFGPIVPPGVQVYMKSYATSTGQPLDGNHSYRLRVPADVPANDFWSVDAYDVSTGGFIRQARVVGLDSYDQQLKRNVDGSVDLYFAPEAPPGHENNWISTQTGQRFFTLFRIYGPQQAMIDRSWVLNDVDKID
;
A
#
# COMPACT_ATOMS: atom_id res chain seq x y z
N MET A 1 -9.98 23.60 89.28
CA MET A 1 -9.05 23.41 88.15
C MET A 1 -9.16 21.95 87.69
N THR A 2 -9.29 21.78 86.37
CA THR A 2 -9.05 20.56 85.57
C THR A 2 -9.99 19.33 85.67
N ARG A 3 -10.71 19.16 84.55
CA ARG A 3 -11.43 18.02 83.91
C ARG A 3 -11.18 16.58 84.40
N ILE A 4 -12.22 15.74 84.28
CA ILE A 4 -12.25 14.42 83.61
C ILE A 4 -13.72 14.01 83.30
N ASN A 5 -13.87 13.13 82.31
CA ASN A 5 -14.95 12.85 81.36
C ASN A 5 -16.01 11.77 81.73
N THR A 6 -17.22 11.96 81.15
CA THR A 6 -18.20 11.00 80.53
C THR A 6 -18.89 9.91 81.38
N PRO A 7 -19.99 9.24 80.90
CA PRO A 7 -20.92 9.49 79.77
C PRO A 7 -22.42 9.37 80.15
N GLU A 8 -23.37 9.69 79.26
CA GLU A 8 -24.49 8.77 78.91
C GLU A 8 -25.50 9.31 77.87
N THR A 9 -26.09 8.35 77.15
CA THR A 9 -27.32 8.37 76.32
C THR A 9 -27.27 8.92 74.89
N ASN A 10 -27.37 8.00 73.92
CA ASN A 10 -28.36 8.12 72.83
C ASN A 10 -28.60 6.75 72.15
N LYS A 11 -29.65 6.06 72.59
CA LYS A 11 -30.24 4.87 71.97
C LYS A 11 -31.44 5.28 71.12
N VAL A 12 -31.26 5.65 69.84
CA VAL A 12 -32.30 5.52 68.78
C VAL A 12 -31.63 5.57 67.40
N LYS A 13 -31.07 4.45 66.90
CA LYS A 13 -30.82 4.22 65.45
C LYS A 13 -30.61 2.72 65.19
N LEU A 14 -31.63 1.89 65.38
CA LEU A 14 -31.54 0.46 65.08
C LEU A 14 -32.86 -0.09 64.52
N CYS A 15 -33.28 0.41 63.36
CA CYS A 15 -34.34 -0.22 62.53
C CYS A 15 -34.27 0.12 61.03
N ALA A 16 -33.42 1.06 60.58
CA ALA A 16 -33.30 1.41 59.16
C ALA A 16 -32.17 0.69 58.39
N ALA A 17 -31.30 -0.05 59.08
CA ALA A 17 -30.09 -0.64 58.46
C ALA A 17 -30.28 -2.07 57.91
N VAL A 18 -31.39 -2.76 58.25
CA VAL A 18 -31.63 -4.15 57.81
C VAL A 18 -32.51 -4.21 56.54
N LEU A 19 -33.26 -3.15 56.22
CA LEU A 19 -34.07 -3.09 54.99
C LEU A 19 -33.30 -2.54 53.76
N LEU A 20 -32.22 -1.78 53.97
CA LEU A 20 -31.35 -1.34 52.86
C LEU A 20 -30.34 -2.41 52.40
N SER A 21 -30.02 -3.38 53.25
CA SER A 21 -29.11 -4.49 52.91
C SER A 21 -29.82 -5.62 52.15
N ALA A 22 -31.14 -5.72 52.25
CA ALA A 22 -31.94 -6.67 51.45
C ALA A 22 -32.29 -6.13 50.03
N LEU A 23 -32.30 -4.80 49.83
CA LEU A 23 -32.54 -4.20 48.51
C LEU A 23 -31.28 -3.96 47.68
N LEU A 24 -30.08 -4.00 48.26
CA LEU A 24 -28.82 -3.92 47.51
C LEU A 24 -28.28 -5.27 47.00
N ILE A 25 -28.90 -6.40 47.38
CA ILE A 25 -28.47 -7.74 46.93
C ILE A 25 -29.25 -8.18 45.67
N ALA A 26 -30.21 -7.39 45.18
CA ALA A 26 -31.06 -7.75 44.03
C ALA A 26 -30.69 -7.09 42.68
N VAL A 27 -29.52 -6.44 42.56
CA VAL A 27 -29.02 -5.93 41.26
C VAL A 27 -27.57 -6.37 41.00
N LEU A 28 -27.29 -7.64 41.25
CA LEU A 28 -26.30 -8.38 40.46
C LEU A 28 -27.09 -9.38 39.63
N GLN A 29 -27.90 -8.87 38.70
CA GLN A 29 -28.35 -9.70 37.60
C GLN A 29 -27.08 -10.09 36.83
N THR A 30 -26.61 -11.31 37.05
CA THR A 30 -25.69 -11.95 36.12
C THR A 30 -26.37 -11.89 34.77
N ALA A 31 -25.82 -11.13 33.82
CA ALA A 31 -26.33 -11.11 32.45
C ALA A 31 -26.47 -12.57 32.00
N PRO A 32 -27.62 -12.99 31.42
CA PRO A 32 -27.83 -14.37 31.00
C PRO A 32 -26.66 -14.81 30.11
N ALA A 33 -26.30 -16.10 30.14
CA ALA A 33 -25.12 -16.61 29.44
C ALA A 33 -25.05 -16.22 27.94
N SER A 34 -26.22 -16.00 27.32
CA SER A 34 -26.37 -15.43 25.97
C SER A 34 -25.77 -14.04 25.82
N ASP A 35 -25.94 -13.17 26.81
CA ASP A 35 -25.50 -11.78 26.76
C ASP A 35 -23.98 -11.69 26.92
N LYS A 36 -23.42 -12.54 27.80
CA LYS A 36 -21.96 -12.66 27.92
C LYS A 36 -21.33 -13.16 26.63
N GLN A 37 -21.89 -14.20 26.01
CA GLN A 37 -21.38 -14.75 24.74
C GLN A 37 -21.50 -13.73 23.59
N GLN A 38 -22.59 -12.97 23.55
CA GLN A 38 -22.77 -11.88 22.59
C GLN A 38 -21.75 -10.75 22.80
N LEU A 39 -21.52 -10.33 24.05
CA LEU A 39 -20.51 -9.33 24.38
C LEU A 39 -19.10 -9.80 24.03
N GLU A 40 -18.77 -11.06 24.30
CA GLU A 40 -17.48 -11.66 23.91
C GLU A 40 -17.31 -11.68 22.37
N ALA A 41 -18.37 -12.04 21.63
CA ALA A 41 -18.35 -12.01 20.17
C ALA A 41 -18.19 -10.58 19.62
N GLN A 42 -18.88 -9.60 20.20
CA GLN A 42 -18.74 -8.18 19.83
C GLN A 42 -17.33 -7.66 20.13
N PHE A 43 -16.77 -8.00 21.29
CA PHE A 43 -15.41 -7.64 21.66
C PHE A 43 -14.39 -8.20 20.68
N VAL A 44 -14.50 -9.50 20.35
CA VAL A 44 -13.69 -10.18 19.35
C VAL A 44 -13.82 -9.54 17.97
N ALA A 45 -15.04 -9.21 17.56
CA ALA A 45 -15.30 -8.55 16.29
C ALA A 45 -14.59 -7.19 16.21
N GLY A 46 -14.73 -6.36 17.24
CA GLY A 46 -14.01 -5.09 17.32
C GLY A 46 -12.49 -5.26 17.24
N ARG A 47 -11.91 -6.23 17.96
CA ARG A 47 -10.45 -6.51 17.85
C ARG A 47 -10.03 -7.03 16.48
N ALA A 48 -10.88 -7.80 15.82
CA ALA A 48 -10.60 -8.28 14.47
C ALA A 48 -10.64 -7.14 13.44
N PHE A 49 -11.58 -6.20 13.55
CA PHE A 49 -11.62 -5.01 12.70
C PHE A 49 -10.35 -4.14 12.89
N GLU A 50 -10.02 -3.80 14.14
CA GLU A 50 -8.82 -3.01 14.47
C GLU A 50 -7.51 -3.70 14.00
N ALA A 51 -7.43 -5.02 14.17
CA ALA A 51 -6.31 -5.82 13.66
C ALA A 51 -6.20 -5.76 12.13
N ALA A 52 -7.33 -5.72 11.41
CA ALA A 52 -7.33 -5.61 9.96
C ALA A 52 -6.82 -4.23 9.49
N VAL A 53 -7.25 -3.15 10.15
CA VAL A 53 -6.76 -1.78 9.87
C VAL A 53 -5.26 -1.69 10.15
N TRP A 54 -4.81 -2.09 11.35
CA TRP A 54 -3.40 -2.07 11.73
C TRP A 54 -2.52 -2.95 10.83
N GLY A 55 -3.01 -4.15 10.52
CA GLY A 55 -2.25 -5.17 9.79
C GLY A 55 -2.13 -4.92 8.29
N MET A 56 -2.90 -3.99 7.73
CA MET A 56 -3.00 -3.79 6.27
C MET A 56 -1.65 -3.70 5.54
N PRO A 57 -0.67 -2.89 5.95
CA PRO A 57 0.61 -2.83 5.24
C PRO A 57 1.35 -4.19 5.22
N LEU A 58 1.29 -4.91 6.34
CA LEU A 58 1.95 -6.20 6.53
C LEU A 58 1.27 -7.32 5.76
N VAL A 59 -0.08 -7.31 5.73
CA VAL A 59 -0.87 -8.26 4.95
C VAL A 59 -0.68 -8.05 3.45
N ASN A 60 -0.54 -6.80 2.98
CA ASN A 60 -0.17 -6.56 1.60
C ASN A 60 1.22 -7.11 1.27
N PHE A 61 2.22 -6.82 2.12
CA PHE A 61 3.56 -7.38 1.92
C PHE A 61 3.49 -8.90 1.75
N ASP A 62 2.74 -9.56 2.65
CA ASP A 62 2.57 -11.00 2.58
C ASP A 62 1.80 -11.45 1.33
N ALA A 63 0.73 -10.77 0.93
CA ALA A 63 -0.02 -11.09 -0.29
C ALA A 63 0.88 -11.07 -1.53
N MET A 64 1.68 -10.00 -1.69
CA MET A 64 2.66 -9.93 -2.78
C MET A 64 3.73 -11.03 -2.65
N ARG A 65 4.26 -11.27 -1.44
CA ARG A 65 5.26 -12.32 -1.22
C ARG A 65 4.71 -13.72 -1.57
N GLN A 66 3.49 -14.04 -1.17
CA GLN A 66 2.85 -15.31 -1.49
C GLN A 66 2.62 -15.45 -3.00
N ALA A 67 2.22 -14.37 -3.69
CA ALA A 67 2.11 -14.35 -5.15
C ALA A 67 3.47 -14.54 -5.83
N TYR A 68 4.52 -13.94 -5.30
CA TYR A 68 5.89 -14.09 -5.79
C TYR A 68 6.36 -15.55 -5.69
N PHE A 69 6.06 -16.26 -4.60
CA PHE A 69 6.37 -17.68 -4.51
C PHE A 69 5.45 -18.55 -5.39
N ARG A 70 4.14 -18.30 -5.38
CA ARG A 70 3.13 -19.13 -6.04
C ARG A 70 3.08 -18.92 -7.55
N ASP A 71 2.95 -17.67 -7.99
CA ASP A 71 2.64 -17.31 -9.39
C ASP A 71 3.91 -17.15 -10.22
N ALA A 72 4.97 -16.58 -9.63
CA ALA A 72 6.26 -16.46 -10.31
C ALA A 72 7.14 -17.73 -10.16
N GLY A 73 6.84 -18.61 -9.20
CA GLY A 73 7.70 -19.77 -8.89
C GLY A 73 9.09 -19.34 -8.39
N ALA A 74 9.14 -18.17 -7.75
CA ALA A 74 10.35 -17.55 -7.28
C ALA A 74 10.73 -18.07 -5.88
N GLN A 75 11.98 -17.85 -5.50
CA GLN A 75 12.50 -18.00 -4.14
C GLN A 75 13.07 -16.67 -3.69
N TYR A 76 13.36 -16.49 -2.40
CA TYR A 76 14.06 -15.30 -1.94
C TYR A 76 15.32 -15.05 -2.78
N ASN A 77 15.58 -13.78 -3.09
CA ASN A 77 16.67 -13.30 -3.95
C ASN A 77 16.53 -13.55 -5.46
N ASP A 78 15.47 -14.22 -5.93
CA ASP A 78 15.16 -14.24 -7.36
C ASP A 78 14.66 -12.84 -7.81
N ILE A 79 14.87 -12.49 -9.07
CA ILE A 79 14.51 -11.17 -9.60
C ILE A 79 13.30 -11.33 -10.50
N MET A 80 12.14 -10.88 -10.04
CA MET A 80 10.90 -10.83 -10.82
C MET A 80 10.79 -9.48 -11.53
N PHE A 81 10.35 -9.48 -12.78
CA PHE A 81 10.19 -8.23 -13.54
C PHE A 81 9.10 -8.34 -14.60
N TRP A 82 8.68 -7.20 -15.14
CA TRP A 82 7.84 -7.12 -16.33
C TRP A 82 8.66 -6.53 -17.48
N SER A 83 8.87 -7.30 -18.55
CA SER A 83 9.61 -6.85 -19.74
C SER A 83 8.87 -5.82 -20.59
N ARG A 84 7.59 -5.58 -20.31
CA ARG A 84 6.72 -4.64 -21.01
C ARG A 84 5.90 -3.81 -20.01
N PRO A 85 5.39 -2.64 -20.44
CA PRO A 85 4.32 -1.91 -19.75
C PRO A 85 3.29 -2.85 -19.13
N SER A 86 2.94 -2.63 -17.86
CA SER A 86 2.03 -3.52 -17.13
C SER A 86 0.62 -3.46 -17.72
N ASP A 87 -0.02 -4.63 -17.87
CA ASP A 87 -1.44 -4.75 -18.19
C ASP A 87 -2.22 -5.27 -16.97
N TRP A 88 -3.50 -5.62 -17.17
CA TRP A 88 -4.38 -6.09 -16.11
C TRP A 88 -3.85 -7.33 -15.37
N ARG A 89 -2.91 -8.10 -15.92
CA ARG A 89 -2.35 -9.29 -15.27
C ARG A 89 -1.49 -8.94 -14.05
N ASN A 90 -0.97 -7.72 -13.97
CA ASN A 90 -0.30 -7.22 -12.78
C ASN A 90 -1.34 -6.79 -11.74
N GLN A 91 -1.73 -7.72 -10.85
CA GLN A 91 -2.64 -7.45 -9.74
C GLN A 91 -1.83 -7.09 -8.49
N THR A 92 -1.13 -5.96 -8.55
CA THR A 92 -0.68 -5.20 -7.37
C THR A 92 -1.58 -3.98 -7.18
N THR A 93 -1.39 -3.25 -6.09
CA THR A 93 -2.14 -2.02 -5.80
C THR A 93 -1.66 -0.85 -6.63
N THR A 94 -2.55 -0.18 -7.35
CA THR A 94 -2.28 1.02 -8.17
C THR A 94 -1.00 0.99 -9.03
N PRO A 95 -0.69 -0.14 -9.72
CA PRO A 95 0.45 -0.22 -10.63
C PRO A 95 0.33 0.83 -11.73
N ASN A 96 1.47 1.27 -12.25
CA ASN A 96 1.53 2.19 -13.38
C ASN A 96 1.76 1.38 -14.67
N HIS A 97 0.99 1.66 -15.73
CA HIS A 97 1.17 0.95 -17.00
C HIS A 97 2.48 1.34 -17.69
N SER A 98 2.94 2.59 -17.57
CA SER A 98 4.06 3.15 -18.37
C SER A 98 5.48 2.74 -17.96
N THR A 99 5.67 1.92 -16.92
CA THR A 99 7.03 1.62 -16.39
C THR A 99 7.29 0.13 -16.23
N LEU A 100 8.55 -0.27 -16.44
CA LEU A 100 9.00 -1.66 -16.30
C LEU A 100 9.34 -1.97 -14.85
N TYR A 101 8.42 -2.63 -14.15
CA TYR A 101 8.61 -3.00 -12.74
C TYR A 101 9.63 -4.12 -12.57
N VAL A 102 10.40 -4.01 -11.49
CA VAL A 102 11.30 -5.03 -10.99
C VAL A 102 11.06 -5.17 -9.50
N MET A 103 10.86 -6.39 -9.05
CA MET A 103 10.62 -6.74 -7.66
C MET A 103 11.43 -7.96 -7.27
N PHE A 104 11.95 -7.95 -6.06
CA PHE A 104 12.53 -9.12 -5.43
C PHE A 104 12.22 -9.08 -3.95
N PHE A 105 12.14 -10.25 -3.33
CA PHE A 105 11.95 -10.39 -1.89
C PHE A 105 13.24 -10.90 -1.25
N VAL A 106 13.54 -10.37 -0.07
CA VAL A 106 14.73 -10.71 0.71
C VAL A 106 14.30 -11.12 2.11
N ASN A 107 14.94 -12.16 2.65
CA ASN A 107 14.83 -12.55 4.05
C ASN A 107 16.19 -12.43 4.73
N LEU A 108 16.22 -11.79 5.91
CA LEU A 108 17.45 -11.47 6.64
C LEU A 108 17.67 -12.38 7.86
N LYS A 109 16.87 -13.44 8.06
CA LYS A 109 17.01 -14.33 9.24
C LYS A 109 18.38 -15.00 9.30
N ASP A 110 18.92 -15.38 8.15
CA ASP A 110 20.22 -16.08 8.06
C ASP A 110 21.41 -15.12 7.93
N GLY A 111 21.16 -13.81 7.98
CA GLY A 111 22.20 -12.78 7.94
C GLY A 111 21.99 -11.72 6.85
N PRO A 112 22.99 -10.84 6.65
CA PRO A 112 22.91 -9.76 5.67
C PRO A 112 22.78 -10.25 4.23
N VAL A 113 22.05 -9.50 3.40
CA VAL A 113 21.87 -9.75 1.96
C VAL A 113 22.35 -8.54 1.16
N VAL A 114 23.09 -8.80 0.09
CA VAL A 114 23.61 -7.82 -0.84
C VAL A 114 22.61 -7.61 -1.98
N VAL A 115 22.32 -6.35 -2.29
CA VAL A 115 21.65 -5.91 -3.53
C VAL A 115 22.69 -5.13 -4.34
N ASP A 116 23.17 -5.72 -5.43
CA ASP A 116 24.19 -5.16 -6.31
C ASP A 116 23.54 -4.43 -7.48
N ILE A 117 23.43 -3.11 -7.35
CA ILE A 117 22.80 -2.24 -8.34
C ILE A 117 23.81 -1.93 -9.45
N PRO A 118 23.51 -2.24 -10.73
CA PRO A 118 24.42 -1.93 -11.82
C PRO A 118 24.49 -0.42 -12.07
N ALA A 119 25.64 0.04 -12.56
CA ALA A 119 25.79 1.42 -13.03
C ALA A 119 24.92 1.68 -14.26
N THR A 120 24.25 2.82 -14.29
CA THR A 120 23.39 3.24 -15.40
C THR A 120 24.15 3.29 -16.72
N ARG A 121 23.49 2.84 -17.79
CA ARG A 121 24.02 2.87 -19.16
C ARG A 121 22.97 3.52 -20.07
N GLN A 122 22.60 2.85 -21.18
CA GLN A 122 21.51 3.25 -22.06
C GLN A 122 20.15 3.21 -21.35
N ALA A 123 19.98 2.28 -20.42
CA ALA A 123 18.87 2.24 -19.48
C ALA A 123 19.35 2.56 -18.06
N GLY A 124 18.46 3.16 -17.27
CA GLY A 124 18.66 3.43 -15.86
C GLY A 124 17.81 2.53 -14.98
N LEU A 125 18.12 2.54 -13.68
CA LEU A 125 17.27 1.96 -12.64
C LEU A 125 16.87 3.07 -11.67
N TYR A 126 15.67 3.02 -11.13
CA TYR A 126 15.29 3.80 -9.96
C TYR A 126 14.29 3.04 -9.10
N GLY A 127 14.44 3.11 -7.79
CA GLY A 127 13.44 2.58 -6.88
C GLY A 127 13.88 2.60 -5.43
N THR A 128 13.26 1.76 -4.62
CA THR A 128 13.46 1.74 -3.17
C THR A 128 13.52 0.32 -2.63
N LEU A 129 14.38 0.13 -1.63
CA LEU A 129 14.40 -1.03 -0.75
C LEU A 129 13.46 -0.78 0.43
N ILE A 130 12.57 -1.71 0.73
CA ILE A 130 11.39 -1.50 1.58
C ILE A 130 11.27 -2.65 2.58
N ASP A 131 10.90 -2.32 3.82
CA ASP A 131 10.68 -3.29 4.89
C ASP A 131 9.30 -3.98 4.77
N ALA A 132 9.03 -5.03 5.57
CA ALA A 132 7.75 -5.75 5.52
C ALA A 132 6.54 -4.90 5.94
N TRP A 133 6.80 -3.78 6.60
CA TRP A 133 5.81 -2.79 7.02
C TRP A 133 5.51 -1.74 5.95
N THR A 134 6.06 -1.94 4.74
CA THR A 134 6.03 -1.02 3.59
C THR A 134 6.70 0.32 3.86
N THR A 135 7.59 0.39 4.85
CA THR A 135 8.37 1.58 5.18
C THR A 135 9.59 1.64 4.25
N PRO A 136 9.77 2.73 3.48
CA PRO A 136 10.96 2.93 2.68
C PRO A 136 12.25 2.97 3.53
N LEU A 137 13.24 2.17 3.17
CA LEU A 137 14.55 2.17 3.82
C LEU A 137 15.53 3.09 3.09
N LEU A 138 15.73 2.85 1.79
CA LEU A 138 16.67 3.62 0.99
C LEU A 138 16.33 3.59 -0.50
N ASN A 139 16.56 4.71 -1.18
CA ASN A 139 16.43 4.81 -2.64
C ASN A 139 17.70 4.36 -3.34
N VAL A 140 17.55 3.72 -4.50
CA VAL A 140 18.62 3.18 -5.35
C VAL A 140 18.49 3.68 -6.79
N GLY A 141 19.58 3.60 -7.53
CA GLY A 141 19.71 4.00 -8.92
C GLY A 141 19.90 5.51 -9.13
N ASN A 142 19.43 6.02 -10.28
CA ASN A 142 19.69 7.39 -10.76
C ASN A 142 19.34 8.52 -9.78
N LYS A 143 18.33 8.30 -8.93
CA LYS A 143 17.89 9.25 -7.90
C LYS A 143 18.05 8.66 -6.48
N GLY A 144 18.86 7.63 -6.34
CA GLY A 144 19.19 6.97 -5.09
C GLY A 144 20.58 7.36 -4.55
N GLN A 145 21.02 6.65 -3.51
CA GLN A 145 22.30 6.89 -2.85
C GLN A 145 23.50 6.74 -3.82
N ASP A 146 23.43 5.81 -4.78
CA ASP A 146 24.48 5.56 -5.76
C ASP A 146 24.51 6.58 -6.93
N GLN A 147 23.47 7.42 -7.07
CA GLN A 147 23.37 8.44 -8.11
C GLN A 147 23.56 7.90 -9.54
N GLY A 148 23.14 6.65 -9.79
CA GLY A 148 23.29 5.97 -11.09
C GLY A 148 24.68 5.41 -11.36
N LYS A 149 25.64 5.54 -10.43
CA LYS A 149 26.99 4.96 -10.57
C LYS A 149 27.05 3.48 -10.22
N GLY A 150 25.93 2.91 -9.76
CA GLY A 150 25.87 1.56 -9.25
C GLY A 150 26.46 1.46 -7.84
N GLY A 151 26.09 0.41 -7.12
CA GLY A 151 26.51 0.24 -5.73
C GLY A 151 25.99 -1.04 -5.10
N LYS A 152 26.76 -1.54 -4.12
CA LYS A 152 26.39 -2.72 -3.34
C LYS A 152 25.71 -2.27 -2.05
N TYR A 153 24.40 -2.43 -2.00
CA TYR A 153 23.60 -2.17 -0.80
C TYR A 153 23.57 -3.41 0.06
N LEU A 154 23.96 -3.28 1.33
CA LEU A 154 23.96 -4.39 2.28
C LEU A 154 22.77 -4.23 3.23
N MET A 155 21.74 -5.05 3.01
CA MET A 155 20.58 -5.11 3.89
C MET A 155 20.92 -5.86 5.17
N LEU A 156 20.75 -5.19 6.30
CA LEU A 156 21.12 -5.68 7.63
C LEU A 156 19.89 -6.14 8.41
N PRO A 157 19.94 -7.31 9.08
CA PRO A 157 18.83 -7.78 9.89
C PRO A 157 18.55 -6.86 11.09
N PRO A 158 17.34 -6.95 11.68
CA PRO A 158 17.02 -6.25 12.92
C PRO A 158 18.05 -6.51 14.01
N GLY A 159 18.59 -5.45 14.60
CA GLY A 159 19.54 -5.53 15.71
C GLY A 159 20.95 -6.04 15.33
N TYR A 160 21.33 -6.03 14.05
CA TYR A 160 22.67 -6.44 13.61
C TYR A 160 23.79 -5.64 14.32
N GLN A 161 24.75 -6.36 14.92
CA GLN A 161 25.91 -5.80 15.63
C GLN A 161 27.26 -6.13 14.94
N GLY A 162 27.22 -6.84 13.81
CA GLY A 162 28.43 -7.21 13.08
C GLY A 162 29.07 -6.01 12.37
N GLN A 163 30.31 -6.17 11.95
CA GLN A 163 30.97 -5.17 11.12
C GLN A 163 30.37 -5.16 9.70
N VAL A 164 30.22 -3.97 9.13
CA VAL A 164 29.86 -3.78 7.72
C VAL A 164 31.16 -3.77 6.91
N PRO A 165 31.37 -4.72 5.97
CA PRO A 165 32.58 -4.73 5.15
C PRO A 165 32.73 -3.45 4.32
N ALA A 166 33.97 -3.07 4.00
CA ALA A 166 34.24 -1.93 3.13
C ALA A 166 33.61 -2.11 1.74
N GLY A 167 33.18 -1.02 1.12
CA GLY A 167 32.58 -1.02 -0.23
C GLY A 167 31.08 -1.29 -0.28
N TYR A 168 30.42 -1.48 0.88
CA TYR A 168 28.97 -1.64 0.98
C TYR A 168 28.29 -0.39 1.55
N ILE A 169 27.08 -0.10 1.04
CA ILE A 169 26.16 0.90 1.59
C ILE A 169 25.23 0.19 2.57
N PRO A 170 25.31 0.43 3.89
CA PRO A 170 24.47 -0.28 4.86
C PRO A 170 23.01 0.19 4.78
N VAL A 171 22.08 -0.76 4.84
CA VAL A 171 20.64 -0.53 4.87
C VAL A 171 20.05 -1.29 6.05
N GLN A 172 19.85 -0.60 7.17
CA GLN A 172 19.29 -1.21 8.38
C GLN A 172 17.78 -1.45 8.22
N SER A 173 17.35 -2.69 8.34
CA SER A 173 15.92 -3.03 8.39
C SER A 173 15.45 -3.29 9.82
N ASN A 174 14.20 -2.94 10.11
CA ASN A 174 13.51 -3.30 11.35
C ASN A 174 12.71 -4.60 11.20
N THR A 175 12.77 -5.26 10.04
CA THR A 175 12.10 -6.52 9.73
C THR A 175 13.06 -7.52 9.10
N PHE A 176 12.79 -8.81 9.27
CA PHE A 176 13.52 -9.87 8.57
C PHE A 176 13.08 -9.98 7.12
N ASN A 177 11.78 -9.94 6.85
CA ASN A 177 11.28 -9.91 5.48
C ASN A 177 11.30 -8.49 4.92
N ASN A 178 11.66 -8.38 3.64
CA ASN A 178 11.83 -7.12 2.93
C ASN A 178 11.57 -7.35 1.44
N TYR A 179 11.35 -6.27 0.68
CA TYR A 179 11.19 -6.33 -0.77
C TYR A 179 11.72 -5.06 -1.43
N SER A 180 11.78 -5.09 -2.76
CA SER A 180 12.07 -3.90 -3.57
C SER A 180 10.90 -3.56 -4.47
N LEU A 181 10.79 -2.27 -4.77
CA LEU A 181 9.98 -1.76 -5.88
C LEU A 181 10.87 -0.87 -6.73
N LEU A 182 11.40 -1.45 -7.80
CA LEU A 182 12.29 -0.79 -8.73
C LEU A 182 11.62 -0.65 -10.10
N ARG A 183 12.13 0.29 -10.88
CA ARG A 183 11.74 0.53 -12.26
C ARG A 183 12.97 0.62 -13.13
N VAL A 184 12.94 -0.09 -14.26
CA VAL A 184 13.89 0.16 -15.35
C VAL A 184 13.36 1.35 -16.14
N ILE A 185 14.22 2.34 -16.32
CA ILE A 185 13.94 3.56 -17.07
C ILE A 185 14.59 3.42 -18.44
N THR A 186 13.78 3.18 -19.46
CA THR A 186 14.18 3.12 -20.86
C THR A 186 14.01 4.49 -21.51
N LYS A 187 14.64 4.67 -22.69
CA LYS A 187 14.51 5.92 -23.46
C LYS A 187 13.11 6.07 -24.06
N THR A 188 12.57 4.98 -24.62
CA THR A 188 11.19 4.89 -25.12
C THR A 188 10.57 3.55 -24.72
N THR A 189 9.32 3.33 -25.13
CA THR A 189 8.61 2.04 -25.02
C THR A 189 8.73 1.19 -26.30
N ASP A 190 9.58 1.58 -27.25
CA ASP A 190 9.84 0.80 -28.46
C ASP A 190 10.51 -0.53 -28.12
N LYS A 191 10.25 -1.56 -28.94
CA LYS A 191 10.74 -2.93 -28.70
C LYS A 191 12.25 -3.03 -28.46
N GLN A 192 13.04 -2.21 -29.15
CA GLN A 192 14.49 -2.20 -29.00
C GLN A 192 14.90 -1.66 -27.62
N ASP A 193 14.42 -0.48 -27.24
CA ASP A 193 14.75 0.15 -25.95
C ASP A 193 14.27 -0.69 -24.77
N LEU A 194 13.13 -1.38 -24.90
CA LEU A 194 12.64 -2.34 -23.92
C LEU A 194 13.60 -3.53 -23.77
N ALA A 195 14.09 -4.09 -24.87
CA ALA A 195 15.05 -5.20 -24.84
C ALA A 195 16.38 -4.78 -24.19
N GLU A 196 16.90 -3.60 -24.55
CA GLU A 196 18.10 -3.01 -23.92
C GLU A 196 17.90 -2.81 -22.41
N GLY A 197 16.71 -2.38 -21.99
CA GLY A 197 16.33 -2.27 -20.58
C GLY A 197 16.35 -3.61 -19.84
N VAL A 198 15.82 -4.67 -20.45
CA VAL A 198 15.84 -6.03 -19.88
C VAL A 198 17.28 -6.57 -19.79
N ASP A 199 18.12 -6.32 -20.80
CA ASP A 199 19.51 -6.74 -20.77
C ASP A 199 20.34 -5.98 -19.73
N TYR A 200 20.07 -4.68 -19.56
CA TYR A 200 20.62 -3.89 -18.46
C TYR A 200 20.20 -4.47 -17.10
N LEU A 201 18.90 -4.75 -16.91
CA LEU A 201 18.36 -5.32 -15.68
C LEU A 201 19.04 -6.63 -15.27
N LYS A 202 19.42 -7.48 -16.23
CA LYS A 202 20.12 -8.75 -15.94
C LYS A 202 21.52 -8.58 -15.32
N ASN A 203 21.98 -7.34 -15.12
CA ASN A 203 23.18 -7.04 -14.35
C ASN A 203 22.90 -6.77 -12.85
N LEU A 204 21.63 -6.61 -12.46
CA LEU A 204 21.21 -6.56 -11.06
C LEU A 204 21.43 -7.92 -10.41
N LYS A 205 22.05 -7.94 -9.22
CA LYS A 205 22.22 -9.18 -8.45
C LYS A 205 21.69 -9.02 -7.03
N VAL A 206 21.16 -10.11 -6.48
CA VAL A 206 20.71 -10.19 -5.08
C VAL A 206 21.22 -11.49 -4.48
N TYR A 207 22.00 -11.44 -3.40
CA TYR A 207 22.65 -12.63 -2.84
C TYR A 207 23.01 -12.47 -1.36
N PRO A 208 23.04 -13.54 -0.55
CA PRO A 208 23.53 -13.47 0.83
C PRO A 208 24.98 -12.99 0.89
N LEU A 209 25.33 -12.15 1.87
CA LEU A 209 26.70 -11.67 2.05
C LEU A 209 27.70 -12.83 2.20
N ALA A 210 27.28 -13.93 2.83
CA ALA A 210 28.09 -15.13 3.00
C ALA A 210 28.53 -15.78 1.66
N SER A 211 27.86 -15.45 0.55
CA SER A 211 28.20 -15.93 -0.80
C SER A 211 29.01 -14.92 -1.61
N ALA A 212 29.41 -13.77 -1.05
CA ALA A 212 30.19 -12.78 -1.77
C ALA A 212 31.53 -13.36 -2.28
N GLY A 213 31.85 -13.14 -3.55
CA GLY A 213 32.99 -13.75 -4.24
C GLY A 213 32.74 -15.13 -4.84
N ASN A 214 31.59 -15.75 -4.56
CA ASN A 214 31.09 -16.97 -5.18
C ASN A 214 29.56 -16.89 -5.28
N GLU A 215 29.07 -15.80 -5.85
CA GLU A 215 27.64 -15.49 -5.85
C GLU A 215 26.86 -16.53 -6.66
N PRO A 216 25.72 -17.03 -6.17
CA PRO A 216 24.83 -17.84 -6.99
C PRO A 216 24.30 -17.00 -8.16
N ALA A 217 24.10 -17.65 -9.31
CA ALA A 217 23.44 -16.99 -10.44
C ALA A 217 21.99 -16.66 -10.06
N ASN A 218 21.62 -15.39 -10.16
CA ASN A 218 20.23 -14.98 -9.96
C ASN A 218 19.33 -15.57 -11.05
N ARG A 219 18.12 -16.01 -10.66
CA ARG A 219 17.05 -16.30 -11.62
C ARG A 219 16.31 -15.01 -11.94
N TYR A 220 16.07 -14.76 -13.22
CA TYR A 220 15.30 -13.61 -13.71
C TYR A 220 13.97 -14.13 -14.26
N ILE A 221 12.86 -13.68 -13.69
CA ILE A 221 11.52 -14.21 -13.98
C ILE A 221 10.67 -13.10 -14.59
N ASP A 222 10.40 -13.22 -15.89
CA ASP A 222 9.51 -12.30 -16.59
C ASP A 222 8.03 -12.67 -16.35
N MET A 223 7.27 -11.67 -15.94
CA MET A 223 5.84 -11.75 -15.61
C MET A 223 4.96 -11.01 -16.62
N ALA A 224 5.50 -10.47 -17.72
CA ALA A 224 4.72 -9.70 -18.71
C ALA A 224 3.49 -10.45 -19.28
N ASP A 225 3.56 -11.78 -19.38
CA ASP A 225 2.46 -12.63 -19.90
C ASP A 225 1.78 -13.48 -18.83
N LYS A 226 2.09 -13.25 -17.55
CA LYS A 226 1.61 -14.05 -16.43
C LYS A 226 0.79 -13.20 -15.47
N VAL A 227 -0.24 -13.80 -14.90
CA VAL A 227 -1.01 -13.16 -13.83
C VAL A 227 -0.20 -13.23 -12.55
N TYR A 228 -0.03 -12.07 -11.89
CA TYR A 228 0.59 -11.95 -10.58
C TYR A 228 -0.47 -11.48 -9.58
N GLU A 229 -1.01 -12.38 -8.78
CA GLU A 229 -2.13 -12.15 -7.85
C GLU A 229 -1.64 -11.68 -6.48
N GLY A 230 -1.12 -10.46 -6.44
CA GLY A 230 -0.48 -9.83 -5.26
C GLY A 230 -1.38 -8.90 -4.42
N ILE A 231 -2.67 -8.77 -4.75
CA ILE A 231 -3.64 -7.98 -3.98
C ILE A 231 -4.10 -8.78 -2.75
N ALA A 232 -4.13 -8.12 -1.59
CA ALA A 232 -4.63 -8.70 -0.35
C ALA A 232 -6.12 -9.05 -0.45
N LYS A 233 -6.50 -10.23 0.06
CA LYS A 233 -7.90 -10.65 0.16
C LYS A 233 -8.46 -10.27 1.52
N PHE A 234 -9.64 -9.67 1.51
CA PHE A 234 -10.38 -9.31 2.73
C PHE A 234 -11.43 -10.36 3.06
N ASP A 235 -10.95 -11.58 3.31
CA ASP A 235 -11.69 -12.69 3.90
C ASP A 235 -10.96 -13.17 5.17
N ASP A 236 -11.27 -14.37 5.66
CA ASP A 236 -10.61 -14.89 6.87
C ASP A 236 -9.10 -15.15 6.68
N SER A 237 -8.64 -15.34 5.44
CA SER A 237 -7.20 -15.51 5.13
C SER A 237 -6.37 -14.24 5.39
N PHE A 238 -7.02 -13.08 5.51
CA PHE A 238 -6.38 -11.84 5.97
C PHE A 238 -5.69 -12.05 7.34
N TYR A 239 -6.35 -12.79 8.23
CA TYR A 239 -5.83 -13.04 9.58
C TYR A 239 -4.82 -14.19 9.60
N ASP A 240 -4.89 -15.14 8.65
CA ASP A 240 -3.80 -16.10 8.42
C ASP A 240 -2.49 -15.36 8.03
N ALA A 241 -2.59 -14.30 7.22
CA ALA A 241 -1.46 -13.44 6.86
C ALA A 241 -0.92 -12.64 8.05
N ILE A 242 -1.79 -12.03 8.88
CA ILE A 242 -1.36 -11.37 10.13
C ILE A 242 -0.64 -12.38 11.02
N ALA A 243 -1.23 -13.55 11.28
CA ALA A 243 -0.67 -14.56 12.16
C ALA A 243 0.73 -14.99 11.71
N ARG A 244 0.89 -15.24 10.40
CA ARG A 244 2.17 -15.62 9.80
C ARG A 244 3.21 -14.52 9.96
N MET A 245 2.88 -13.28 9.60
CA MET A 245 3.85 -12.18 9.65
C MET A 245 4.20 -11.78 11.09
N VAL A 246 3.25 -11.81 12.03
CA VAL A 246 3.54 -11.65 13.47
C VAL A 246 4.46 -12.76 13.97
N ALA A 247 4.30 -13.99 13.51
CA ALA A 247 5.21 -15.08 13.85
C ALA A 247 6.62 -14.89 13.25
N GLU A 248 6.73 -14.37 12.03
CA GLU A 248 7.99 -14.18 11.31
C GLU A 248 8.81 -12.95 11.76
N GLU A 249 8.15 -11.83 12.10
CA GLU A 249 8.78 -10.51 12.29
C GLU A 249 9.02 -10.11 13.75
N PRO A 250 10.05 -9.31 14.07
CA PRO A 250 10.21 -8.80 15.43
C PRO A 250 9.03 -7.88 15.80
N VAL A 251 8.63 -7.91 17.07
CA VAL A 251 7.64 -6.98 17.61
C VAL A 251 8.32 -5.63 17.79
N GLN A 252 7.76 -4.57 17.20
CA GLN A 252 8.23 -3.20 17.40
C GLN A 252 7.51 -2.58 18.60
N GLU A 253 8.18 -1.65 19.29
CA GLU A 253 7.63 -1.00 20.49
C GLU A 253 6.28 -0.33 20.23
N ARG A 254 6.14 0.32 19.06
CA ARG A 254 4.89 0.98 18.62
C ARG A 254 3.69 0.02 18.53
N ASP A 255 3.94 -1.28 18.39
CA ASP A 255 2.92 -2.29 18.17
C ASP A 255 2.58 -3.09 19.45
N LEU A 256 3.23 -2.84 20.59
CA LEU A 256 3.01 -3.64 21.82
C LEU A 256 1.55 -3.70 22.27
N ALA A 257 0.81 -2.60 22.15
CA ALA A 257 -0.61 -2.56 22.54
C ALA A 257 -1.47 -3.46 21.65
N ILE A 258 -1.27 -3.44 20.32
CA ILE A 258 -2.04 -4.32 19.40
C ILE A 258 -1.64 -5.78 19.58
N MET A 259 -0.38 -6.08 19.93
CA MET A 259 0.05 -7.45 20.23
C MET A 259 -0.75 -8.05 21.39
N GLY A 260 -1.09 -7.25 22.42
CA GLY A 260 -1.98 -7.68 23.49
C GLY A 260 -3.40 -7.97 23.01
N GLN A 261 -3.92 -7.16 22.08
CA GLN A 261 -5.25 -7.33 21.51
C GLN A 261 -5.35 -8.58 20.62
N LEU A 262 -4.34 -8.83 19.78
CA LEU A 262 -4.26 -9.96 18.86
C LEU A 262 -4.35 -11.32 19.56
N ARG A 263 -3.94 -11.41 20.83
CA ARG A 263 -4.09 -12.64 21.63
C ARG A 263 -5.53 -13.09 21.77
N SER A 264 -6.50 -12.16 21.78
CA SER A 264 -7.93 -12.50 21.78
C SER A 264 -8.41 -13.13 20.47
N LEU A 265 -7.57 -13.07 19.43
CA LEU A 265 -7.71 -13.72 18.13
C LEU A 265 -6.81 -14.95 17.98
N ASP A 266 -6.17 -15.41 19.06
CA ASP A 266 -5.17 -16.49 19.05
C ASP A 266 -3.94 -16.18 18.17
N ILE A 267 -3.68 -14.89 17.92
CA ILE A 267 -2.54 -14.41 17.14
C ILE A 267 -1.48 -13.86 18.09
N GLY A 268 -0.24 -14.35 17.95
CA GLY A 268 0.90 -13.86 18.70
C GLY A 268 2.12 -14.78 18.62
N LYS A 269 3.26 -14.28 19.10
CA LYS A 269 4.50 -15.06 19.20
C LYS A 269 4.28 -16.31 20.06
N GLY A 270 4.62 -17.48 19.50
CA GLY A 270 4.50 -18.78 20.17
C GLY A 270 3.07 -19.32 20.31
N LEU A 271 2.05 -18.62 19.77
CA LEU A 271 0.68 -19.13 19.73
C LEU A 271 0.45 -19.94 18.45
N SER A 272 -0.42 -20.95 18.54
CA SER A 272 -0.92 -21.68 17.37
C SER A 272 -2.20 -21.01 16.89
N TYR A 273 -2.19 -20.54 15.64
CA TYR A 273 -3.36 -19.94 15.02
C TYR A 273 -4.16 -21.02 14.27
N ASN A 274 -5.28 -21.45 14.84
CA ASN A 274 -6.18 -22.45 14.25
C ASN A 274 -7.65 -22.13 14.57
N PRO A 275 -8.21 -21.03 14.03
CA PRO A 275 -9.59 -20.65 14.28
C PRO A 275 -10.57 -21.69 13.71
N ASP A 276 -11.61 -22.01 14.49
CA ASP A 276 -12.71 -22.85 14.02
C ASP A 276 -13.58 -22.15 12.96
N SER A 277 -14.58 -22.86 12.41
CA SER A 277 -15.45 -22.33 11.36
C SER A 277 -16.26 -21.11 11.78
N GLN A 278 -16.73 -21.06 13.04
CA GLN A 278 -17.51 -19.94 13.55
C GLN A 278 -16.62 -18.70 13.64
N ARG A 279 -15.39 -18.88 14.14
CA ARG A 279 -14.39 -17.83 14.23
C ARG A 279 -13.98 -17.33 12.85
N ARG A 280 -13.71 -18.22 11.89
CA ARG A 280 -13.40 -17.84 10.50
C ARG A 280 -14.52 -17.03 9.85
N GLN A 281 -15.79 -17.38 10.08
CA GLN A 281 -16.90 -16.60 9.55
C GLN A 281 -16.93 -15.16 10.11
N LEU A 282 -16.75 -15.01 11.43
CA LEU A 282 -16.67 -13.69 12.06
C LEU A 282 -15.49 -12.88 11.50
N LEU A 283 -14.31 -13.50 11.41
CA LEU A 283 -13.11 -12.86 10.86
C LEU A 283 -13.34 -12.40 9.41
N SER A 284 -13.89 -13.25 8.54
CA SER A 284 -14.23 -12.90 7.16
C SER A 284 -15.17 -11.69 7.08
N GLN A 285 -16.18 -11.61 7.97
CA GLN A 285 -17.08 -10.46 8.03
C GLN A 285 -16.34 -9.17 8.43
N GLN A 286 -15.46 -9.26 9.44
CA GLN A 286 -14.69 -8.10 9.91
C GLN A 286 -13.65 -7.63 8.89
N ALA A 287 -12.99 -8.53 8.16
CA ALA A 287 -12.11 -8.17 7.06
C ALA A 287 -12.86 -7.41 5.96
N LYS A 288 -14.07 -7.87 5.55
CA LYS A 288 -14.89 -7.16 4.56
C LYS A 288 -15.32 -5.77 5.03
N GLN A 289 -15.69 -5.64 6.31
CA GLN A 289 -16.00 -4.33 6.90
C GLN A 289 -14.78 -3.41 6.89
N ALA A 290 -13.61 -3.93 7.26
CA ALA A 290 -12.35 -3.20 7.20
C ALA A 290 -12.02 -2.78 5.76
N GLN A 291 -12.20 -3.65 4.76
CA GLN A 291 -12.00 -3.29 3.34
C GLN A 291 -12.86 -2.08 2.95
N PHE A 292 -14.15 -2.11 3.28
CA PHE A 292 -15.07 -1.02 2.95
C PHE A 292 -14.64 0.28 3.64
N TYR A 293 -14.30 0.22 4.92
CA TYR A 293 -13.78 1.35 5.69
C TYR A 293 -12.51 1.92 5.07
N LEU A 294 -11.53 1.06 4.76
CA LEU A 294 -10.25 1.47 4.22
C LEU A 294 -10.34 2.04 2.80
N MET A 295 -11.15 1.44 1.92
CA MET A 295 -11.39 1.96 0.58
C MET A 295 -12.12 3.29 0.61
N SER A 296 -13.10 3.45 1.50
CA SER A 296 -13.81 4.73 1.70
C SER A 296 -12.86 5.82 2.22
N GLY A 297 -11.99 5.45 3.17
CA GLY A 297 -10.94 6.33 3.67
C GLY A 297 -9.95 6.73 2.57
N TYR A 298 -9.55 5.79 1.70
CA TYR A 298 -8.71 6.10 0.55
C TYR A 298 -9.42 6.97 -0.48
N GLU A 299 -10.69 6.76 -0.80
CA GLU A 299 -11.48 7.63 -1.69
C GLU A 299 -11.47 9.10 -1.18
N GLN A 300 -11.59 9.29 0.13
CA GLN A 300 -11.65 10.60 0.78
C GLN A 300 -10.27 11.22 1.11
N SER A 301 -9.21 10.41 1.13
CA SER A 301 -7.89 10.88 1.56
C SER A 301 -7.24 11.84 0.55
N GLY A 302 -6.16 12.48 1.00
CA GLY A 302 -5.46 13.48 0.20
C GLY A 302 -6.14 14.84 0.19
N VAL A 303 -5.45 15.81 -0.39
CA VAL A 303 -5.87 17.21 -0.42
C VAL A 303 -6.28 17.61 -1.84
N PRO A 304 -7.28 18.49 -2.02
CA PRO A 304 -7.61 19.02 -3.34
C PRO A 304 -6.41 19.71 -3.98
N ILE A 305 -6.10 19.35 -5.23
CA ILE A 305 -4.98 19.94 -5.96
C ILE A 305 -5.32 21.37 -6.39
N TRP A 306 -6.53 21.60 -6.90
CA TRP A 306 -6.98 22.91 -7.39
C TRP A 306 -8.19 23.45 -6.62
N GLY A 307 -8.32 23.11 -5.33
CA GLY A 307 -9.50 23.44 -4.52
C GLY A 307 -10.67 22.47 -4.76
N GLU A 308 -11.70 22.56 -3.91
CA GLU A 308 -12.84 21.60 -3.88
C GLU A 308 -13.76 21.67 -5.12
N GLN A 309 -13.63 22.72 -5.93
CA GLN A 309 -14.34 22.81 -7.19
C GLN A 309 -13.87 21.75 -8.20
N ARG A 310 -12.60 21.34 -8.14
CA ARG A 310 -12.05 20.23 -8.93
C ARG A 310 -12.11 18.93 -8.14
N LYS A 311 -12.24 17.81 -8.85
CA LYS A 311 -12.38 16.46 -8.26
C LYS A 311 -11.06 15.71 -8.18
N TRP A 312 -9.96 16.40 -8.47
CA TRP A 312 -8.60 15.89 -8.36
C TRP A 312 -8.00 16.15 -6.98
N ARG A 313 -7.64 15.06 -6.29
CA ARG A 313 -6.97 15.08 -4.99
C ARG A 313 -5.59 14.44 -5.09
N SER A 314 -4.68 14.81 -4.20
CA SER A 314 -3.44 14.05 -4.01
C SER A 314 -3.77 12.62 -3.53
N LEU A 315 -2.82 11.71 -3.66
CA LEU A 315 -2.99 10.32 -3.21
C LEU A 315 -3.26 10.19 -1.72
N ALA A 316 -2.51 10.95 -0.91
CA ALA A 316 -2.65 11.10 0.53
C ALA A 316 -2.22 12.53 0.92
N ASP A 317 -2.35 12.92 2.20
CA ASP A 317 -1.86 14.22 2.64
C ASP A 317 -0.32 14.27 2.49
N PRO A 318 0.23 15.18 1.65
CA PRO A 318 1.67 15.33 1.50
C PRO A 318 2.38 15.67 2.80
N LYS A 319 1.74 16.42 3.72
CA LYS A 319 2.33 16.77 5.02
C LYS A 319 2.55 15.52 5.87
N THR A 320 1.57 14.62 5.89
CA THR A 320 1.65 13.35 6.61
C THR A 320 2.68 12.41 5.98
N THR A 321 2.56 12.18 4.67
CA THR A 321 3.41 11.21 3.96
C THR A 321 4.88 11.66 3.91
N LEU A 322 5.16 12.91 3.54
CA LEU A 322 6.53 13.44 3.52
C LEU A 322 7.07 13.68 4.93
N GLY A 323 6.24 14.22 5.83
CA GLY A 323 6.65 14.54 7.21
C GLY A 323 7.04 13.33 8.03
N THR A 324 6.43 12.16 7.75
CA THR A 324 6.76 10.89 8.42
C THR A 324 7.67 9.98 7.57
N ARG A 325 8.05 10.42 6.36
CA ARG A 325 8.77 9.61 5.36
C ARG A 325 8.10 8.24 5.13
N LEU A 326 6.78 8.23 5.03
CA LEU A 326 5.93 7.04 4.86
C LEU A 326 6.01 6.00 6.00
N SER A 327 6.62 6.33 7.15
CA SER A 327 6.55 5.48 8.35
C SER A 327 5.23 5.62 9.10
N PHE A 328 4.55 6.77 8.93
CA PHE A 328 3.34 7.18 9.65
C PHE A 328 3.49 7.20 11.18
N VAL A 329 4.74 7.19 11.67
CA VAL A 329 5.06 7.37 13.09
C VAL A 329 5.38 8.83 13.34
N GLN A 330 4.71 9.42 14.34
CA GLN A 330 5.03 10.72 14.91
C GLN A 330 5.74 10.51 16.24
N PRO A 331 7.09 10.65 16.30
CA PRO A 331 7.86 10.35 17.50
C PRO A 331 7.34 11.09 18.74
N GLY A 332 7.15 10.35 19.84
CA GLY A 332 6.63 10.90 21.10
C GLY A 332 5.14 11.27 21.09
N GLN A 333 4.41 10.97 20.02
CA GLN A 333 3.00 11.32 19.88
C GLN A 333 2.14 10.09 19.55
N SER A 334 2.11 9.66 18.29
CA SER A 334 1.16 8.66 17.81
C SER A 334 1.67 7.89 16.59
N VAL A 335 0.99 6.80 16.26
CA VAL A 335 1.05 6.16 14.94
C VAL A 335 -0.25 6.48 14.22
N LEU A 336 -0.15 7.05 13.03
CA LEU A 336 -1.30 7.39 12.19
C LEU A 336 -1.81 6.13 11.47
N LEU A 337 -2.48 5.24 12.23
CA LEU A 337 -2.86 3.89 11.77
C LEU A 337 -3.78 3.93 10.55
N ASP A 338 -4.81 4.78 10.62
CA ASP A 338 -5.81 4.88 9.56
C ASP A 338 -5.18 5.43 8.27
N GLU A 339 -4.46 6.55 8.36
CA GLU A 339 -3.78 7.14 7.21
C GLU A 339 -2.76 6.18 6.61
N ARG A 340 -2.05 5.42 7.44
CA ARG A 340 -1.13 4.38 6.99
C ARG A 340 -1.85 3.27 6.23
N ALA A 341 -2.98 2.81 6.74
CA ALA A 341 -3.77 1.74 6.13
C ALA A 341 -4.43 2.20 4.82
N TYR A 342 -4.96 3.43 4.75
CA TYR A 342 -5.51 4.00 3.52
C TYR A 342 -4.42 4.28 2.49
N ALA A 343 -3.26 4.80 2.92
CA ALA A 343 -2.17 5.16 2.02
C ALA A 343 -1.63 3.93 1.29
N TRP A 344 -1.77 2.73 1.84
CA TRP A 344 -1.44 1.50 1.15
C TRP A 344 -2.18 1.35 -0.19
N PHE A 345 -3.48 1.65 -0.23
CA PHE A 345 -4.27 1.62 -1.47
C PHE A 345 -3.79 2.65 -2.51
N ALA A 346 -3.04 3.65 -2.06
CA ALA A 346 -2.49 4.73 -2.88
C ALA A 346 -1.08 4.46 -3.39
N MET A 347 -0.23 3.89 -2.54
CA MET A 347 1.19 3.70 -2.79
C MET A 347 1.72 2.59 -1.87
N PHE A 348 2.46 1.64 -2.44
CA PHE A 348 3.13 0.58 -1.70
C PHE A 348 4.64 0.60 -2.00
N GLY A 349 5.26 1.77 -1.88
CA GLY A 349 6.50 2.01 -2.61
C GLY A 349 7.36 3.20 -2.18
N PRO A 350 8.13 3.77 -3.13
CA PRO A 350 9.28 4.62 -2.85
C PRO A 350 8.88 5.95 -2.20
N ILE A 351 9.82 6.52 -1.43
CA ILE A 351 9.82 7.96 -1.18
C ILE A 351 10.06 8.61 -2.53
N VAL A 352 9.01 9.16 -3.13
CA VAL A 352 9.12 9.98 -4.35
C VAL A 352 9.74 11.31 -3.93
N PRO A 353 10.96 11.65 -4.39
CA PRO A 353 11.54 12.94 -4.07
C PRO A 353 10.67 14.07 -4.64
N PRO A 354 10.59 15.22 -3.96
CA PRO A 354 9.93 16.39 -4.52
C PRO A 354 10.42 16.69 -5.94
N GLY A 355 9.50 17.04 -6.83
CA GLY A 355 9.82 17.39 -8.22
C GLY A 355 10.10 16.20 -9.15
N VAL A 356 9.97 14.95 -8.69
CA VAL A 356 10.13 13.77 -9.55
C VAL A 356 8.80 13.37 -10.20
N GLN A 357 7.74 13.22 -9.41
CA GLN A 357 6.41 12.83 -9.91
C GLN A 357 5.31 13.52 -9.10
N VAL A 358 4.20 13.87 -9.75
CA VAL A 358 2.94 14.29 -9.11
C VAL A 358 1.86 13.28 -9.49
N TYR A 359 1.10 12.84 -8.49
CA TYR A 359 0.01 11.88 -8.64
C TYR A 359 -1.29 12.49 -8.14
N MET A 360 -2.33 12.35 -8.94
CA MET A 360 -3.65 12.90 -8.66
C MET A 360 -4.69 11.84 -8.92
N LYS A 361 -5.67 11.71 -8.02
CA LYS A 361 -6.77 10.75 -8.13
C LYS A 361 -8.09 11.47 -8.32
N SER A 362 -8.99 10.86 -9.08
CA SER A 362 -10.40 11.22 -9.14
C SER A 362 -11.28 9.99 -9.10
N TYR A 363 -12.32 10.04 -8.27
CA TYR A 363 -13.38 9.03 -8.15
C TYR A 363 -14.71 9.50 -8.74
N ALA A 364 -14.75 10.74 -9.23
CA ALA A 364 -15.99 11.43 -9.55
C ALA A 364 -15.89 12.25 -10.84
N THR A 365 -17.06 12.44 -11.44
CA THR A 365 -17.31 13.34 -12.55
C THR A 365 -17.26 14.81 -12.13
N SER A 366 -17.24 15.74 -13.08
CA SER A 366 -17.31 17.19 -12.87
C SER A 366 -18.49 17.62 -11.97
N THR A 367 -19.62 16.90 -12.01
CA THR A 367 -20.80 17.14 -11.16
C THR A 367 -20.76 16.39 -9.81
N GLY A 368 -19.68 15.67 -9.49
CA GLY A 368 -19.51 14.93 -8.25
C GLY A 368 -20.16 13.54 -8.22
N GLN A 369 -20.68 13.05 -9.35
CA GLN A 369 -21.21 11.67 -9.42
C GLN A 369 -20.07 10.66 -9.48
N PRO A 370 -20.16 9.50 -8.81
CA PRO A 370 -19.18 8.44 -8.90
C PRO A 370 -18.88 8.00 -10.35
N LEU A 371 -17.66 7.54 -10.59
CA LEU A 371 -17.29 6.87 -11.83
C LEU A 371 -17.66 5.38 -11.76
N ASP A 372 -18.46 4.92 -12.73
CA ASP A 372 -18.93 3.54 -12.84
C ASP A 372 -19.04 3.09 -14.30
N GLY A 373 -18.69 1.84 -14.59
CA GLY A 373 -18.61 1.35 -15.97
C GLY A 373 -19.95 1.11 -16.66
N ASN A 374 -21.10 1.50 -16.09
CA ASN A 374 -22.36 1.53 -16.86
C ASN A 374 -22.45 2.75 -17.79
N HIS A 375 -21.53 3.69 -17.65
CA HIS A 375 -21.52 4.94 -18.39
C HIS A 375 -20.18 5.15 -19.11
N SER A 376 -20.23 6.02 -20.10
CA SER A 376 -19.08 6.50 -20.84
C SER A 376 -18.68 7.88 -20.35
N TYR A 377 -17.37 8.12 -20.28
CA TYR A 377 -16.82 9.37 -19.80
C TYR A 377 -15.72 9.90 -20.71
N ARG A 378 -15.46 11.20 -20.61
CA ARG A 378 -14.36 11.89 -21.27
C ARG A 378 -13.56 12.71 -20.26
N LEU A 379 -12.24 12.58 -20.29
CA LEU A 379 -11.29 13.51 -19.69
C LEU A 379 -10.61 14.31 -20.80
N ARG A 380 -10.81 15.62 -20.82
CA ARG A 380 -10.03 16.51 -21.70
C ARG A 380 -8.74 16.92 -20.99
N VAL A 381 -7.61 16.41 -21.44
CA VAL A 381 -6.28 16.82 -20.97
C VAL A 381 -5.88 18.09 -21.73
N PRO A 382 -5.72 19.25 -21.07
CA PRO A 382 -5.29 20.47 -21.74
C PRO A 382 -3.95 20.30 -22.46
N ALA A 383 -3.70 21.17 -23.45
CA ALA A 383 -2.39 21.29 -24.06
C ALA A 383 -1.31 21.68 -23.04
N ASP A 384 -0.05 21.58 -23.46
CA ASP A 384 1.11 22.03 -22.69
C ASP A 384 1.14 21.48 -21.25
N VAL A 385 0.84 20.19 -21.11
CA VAL A 385 0.91 19.50 -19.80
C VAL A 385 2.30 19.74 -19.22
N PRO A 386 2.40 20.28 -17.98
CA PRO A 386 3.67 20.70 -17.37
C PRO A 386 4.51 19.50 -16.89
N ALA A 387 4.95 18.68 -17.84
CA ALA A 387 5.79 17.49 -17.64
C ALA A 387 7.09 17.65 -18.41
N ASN A 388 8.24 17.47 -17.74
CA ASN A 388 9.55 17.41 -18.41
C ASN A 388 9.77 16.06 -19.10
N ASP A 389 9.18 14.99 -18.55
CA ASP A 389 9.32 13.65 -19.09
C ASP A 389 8.03 13.28 -19.87
N PHE A 390 6.97 12.90 -19.15
CA PHE A 390 5.69 12.50 -19.73
C PHE A 390 4.54 12.61 -18.72
N TRP A 391 3.31 12.43 -19.19
CA TRP A 391 2.14 12.24 -18.33
C TRP A 391 1.43 10.94 -18.66
N SER A 392 0.70 10.38 -17.70
CA SER A 392 -0.10 9.17 -17.90
C SER A 392 -1.42 9.24 -17.13
N VAL A 393 -2.38 8.46 -17.59
CA VAL A 393 -3.64 8.21 -16.91
C VAL A 393 -3.94 6.72 -16.89
N ASP A 394 -4.41 6.22 -15.75
CA ASP A 394 -4.75 4.81 -15.54
C ASP A 394 -6.14 4.70 -14.89
N ALA A 395 -6.84 3.57 -15.10
CA ALA A 395 -8.09 3.24 -14.42
C ALA A 395 -7.96 2.00 -13.51
N TYR A 396 -8.56 2.10 -12.34
CA TYR A 396 -8.45 1.10 -11.27
C TYR A 396 -9.82 0.73 -10.72
N ASP A 397 -9.95 -0.53 -10.31
CA ASP A 397 -11.10 -1.03 -9.58
C ASP A 397 -11.15 -0.42 -8.16
N VAL A 398 -12.27 0.20 -7.81
CA VAL A 398 -12.48 0.79 -6.47
C VAL A 398 -12.42 -0.27 -5.37
N SER A 399 -12.74 -1.53 -5.62
CA SER A 399 -12.77 -2.54 -4.54
C SER A 399 -11.38 -3.08 -4.17
N THR A 400 -10.44 -3.03 -5.12
CA THR A 400 -9.11 -3.67 -4.96
C THR A 400 -7.97 -2.69 -5.03
N GLY A 401 -8.16 -1.51 -5.65
CA GLY A 401 -7.08 -0.61 -6.01
C GLY A 401 -6.19 -1.12 -7.15
N GLY A 402 -6.44 -2.32 -7.68
CA GLY A 402 -5.72 -2.90 -8.81
C GLY A 402 -6.28 -2.43 -10.16
N PHE A 403 -5.58 -2.77 -11.25
CA PHE A 403 -6.16 -2.59 -12.58
C PHE A 403 -7.47 -3.37 -12.70
N ILE A 404 -8.43 -2.80 -13.44
CA ILE A 404 -9.69 -3.49 -13.77
C ILE A 404 -9.34 -4.81 -14.47
N ARG A 405 -9.82 -5.92 -13.89
CA ARG A 405 -9.45 -7.25 -14.35
C ARG A 405 -9.97 -7.47 -15.77
N GLN A 406 -9.13 -8.06 -16.62
CA GLN A 406 -9.41 -8.29 -18.05
C GLN A 406 -9.64 -7.02 -18.89
N ALA A 407 -9.35 -5.82 -18.36
CA ALA A 407 -9.36 -4.61 -19.15
C ALA A 407 -8.41 -4.72 -20.34
N ARG A 408 -8.89 -4.39 -21.54
CA ARG A 408 -8.08 -4.42 -22.77
C ARG A 408 -6.98 -3.37 -22.77
N VAL A 409 -7.32 -2.19 -22.26
CA VAL A 409 -6.41 -1.05 -22.09
C VAL A 409 -6.63 -0.54 -20.66
N VAL A 410 -5.57 -0.57 -19.85
CA VAL A 410 -5.62 -0.18 -18.42
C VAL A 410 -5.26 1.30 -18.20
N GLY A 411 -4.57 1.90 -19.15
CA GLY A 411 -4.07 3.27 -19.09
C GLY A 411 -3.50 3.73 -20.42
N LEU A 412 -3.25 5.04 -20.51
CA LEU A 412 -2.65 5.73 -21.65
C LEU A 412 -1.60 6.73 -21.17
N ASP A 413 -0.56 6.95 -21.96
CA ASP A 413 0.50 7.91 -21.65
C ASP A 413 0.94 8.73 -22.85
N SER A 414 1.58 9.86 -22.59
CA SER A 414 1.93 10.83 -23.62
C SER A 414 3.09 10.42 -24.53
N TYR A 415 3.78 9.31 -24.24
CA TYR A 415 4.77 8.75 -25.15
C TYR A 415 4.12 7.92 -26.26
N ASP A 416 2.88 7.46 -26.09
CA ASP A 416 2.15 6.80 -27.14
C ASP A 416 1.89 7.77 -28.31
N GLN A 417 2.61 7.53 -29.41
CA GLN A 417 2.52 8.32 -30.65
C GLN A 417 1.20 8.09 -31.39
N GLN A 418 0.41 7.09 -30.99
CA GLN A 418 -0.89 6.78 -31.59
C GLN A 418 -2.04 7.57 -30.95
N LEU A 419 -1.79 8.27 -29.83
CA LEU A 419 -2.76 9.18 -29.22
C LEU A 419 -3.17 10.27 -30.19
N LYS A 420 -4.47 10.38 -30.46
CA LYS A 420 -5.06 11.43 -31.29
C LYS A 420 -5.11 12.73 -30.49
N ARG A 421 -4.42 13.75 -31.00
CA ARG A 421 -4.39 15.10 -30.42
C ARG A 421 -5.36 16.00 -31.17
N ASN A 422 -5.98 16.92 -30.44
CA ASN A 422 -6.84 17.95 -31.00
C ASN A 422 -6.01 19.06 -31.66
N VAL A 423 -6.67 19.90 -32.47
CA VAL A 423 -6.02 21.04 -33.17
C VAL A 423 -5.38 22.02 -32.18
N ASP A 424 -5.96 22.19 -30.99
CA ASP A 424 -5.45 23.05 -29.93
C ASP A 424 -4.33 22.39 -29.09
N GLY A 425 -3.89 21.18 -29.45
CA GLY A 425 -2.85 20.43 -28.74
C GLY A 425 -3.34 19.62 -27.52
N SER A 426 -4.61 19.79 -27.13
CA SER A 426 -5.22 18.98 -26.06
C SER A 426 -5.44 17.53 -26.50
N VAL A 427 -5.76 16.65 -25.54
CA VAL A 427 -6.08 15.24 -25.79
C VAL A 427 -7.39 14.89 -25.08
N ASP A 428 -8.37 14.40 -25.83
CA ASP A 428 -9.58 13.82 -25.23
C ASP A 428 -9.36 12.34 -25.00
N LEU A 429 -9.50 11.89 -23.76
CA LEU A 429 -9.37 10.50 -23.33
C LEU A 429 -10.73 9.98 -22.88
N TYR A 430 -11.03 8.72 -23.19
CA TYR A 430 -12.34 8.13 -22.98
C TYR A 430 -12.25 6.96 -22.00
N PHE A 431 -13.26 6.84 -21.13
CA PHE A 431 -13.43 5.69 -20.25
C PHE A 431 -14.78 5.06 -20.55
N ALA A 432 -14.79 3.82 -21.02
CA ALA A 432 -16.03 3.11 -21.39
C ALA A 432 -15.77 1.59 -21.47
N PRO A 433 -16.82 0.73 -21.44
CA PRO A 433 -16.64 -0.71 -21.66
C PRO A 433 -16.14 -1.09 -23.06
N GLU A 434 -16.54 -0.31 -24.06
CA GLU A 434 -16.10 -0.41 -25.45
C GLU A 434 -15.53 0.93 -25.93
N ALA A 435 -14.58 0.89 -26.85
CA ALA A 435 -14.01 2.10 -27.45
C ALA A 435 -15.09 2.88 -28.21
N PRO A 436 -15.26 4.19 -27.96
CA PRO A 436 -16.10 5.03 -28.82
C PRO A 436 -15.55 5.02 -30.26
N PRO A 437 -16.41 4.93 -31.30
CA PRO A 437 -15.96 4.85 -32.69
C PRO A 437 -15.03 6.00 -33.07
N GLY A 438 -13.85 5.67 -33.60
CA GLY A 438 -12.84 6.65 -33.99
C GLY A 438 -11.93 7.13 -32.84
N HIS A 439 -12.11 6.62 -31.63
CA HIS A 439 -11.31 6.96 -30.45
C HIS A 439 -10.60 5.75 -29.84
N GLU A 440 -10.35 4.70 -30.63
CA GLU A 440 -9.76 3.43 -30.19
C GLU A 440 -8.38 3.60 -29.53
N ASN A 441 -7.60 4.58 -29.99
CA ASN A 441 -6.27 4.88 -29.42
C ASN A 441 -6.32 5.83 -28.21
N ASN A 442 -7.48 6.40 -27.89
CA ASN A 442 -7.67 7.38 -26.82
C ASN A 442 -8.56 6.83 -25.71
N TRP A 443 -8.71 5.52 -25.61
CA TRP A 443 -9.71 4.89 -24.76
C TRP A 443 -9.09 3.92 -23.74
N ILE A 444 -9.64 3.96 -22.52
CA ILE A 444 -9.32 3.07 -21.42
C ILE A 444 -10.56 2.22 -21.11
N SER A 445 -10.35 0.92 -21.02
CA SER A 445 -11.42 -0.06 -20.82
C SER A 445 -11.92 -0.03 -19.39
N THR A 446 -13.21 0.20 -19.23
CA THR A 446 -13.94 -0.01 -17.97
C THR A 446 -14.79 -1.28 -18.04
N GLN A 447 -15.48 -1.62 -16.96
CA GLN A 447 -16.30 -2.82 -16.87
C GLN A 447 -17.72 -2.47 -16.40
N THR A 448 -18.73 -2.90 -17.15
CA THR A 448 -20.15 -2.67 -16.81
C THR A 448 -20.48 -3.17 -15.41
N GLY A 449 -21.19 -2.35 -14.63
CA GLY A 449 -21.55 -2.63 -13.24
C GLY A 449 -20.43 -2.43 -12.22
N GLN A 450 -19.21 -2.06 -12.63
CA GLN A 450 -18.07 -1.89 -11.73
C GLN A 450 -17.72 -0.41 -11.52
N ARG A 451 -17.55 0.00 -10.26
CA ARG A 451 -16.99 1.32 -9.94
C ARG A 451 -15.49 1.34 -10.23
N PHE A 452 -15.01 2.46 -10.76
CA PHE A 452 -13.58 2.67 -10.97
C PHE A 452 -13.15 4.04 -10.48
N PHE A 453 -11.85 4.24 -10.34
CA PHE A 453 -11.25 5.56 -10.17
C PHE A 453 -10.07 5.68 -11.11
N THR A 454 -9.63 6.92 -11.35
CA THR A 454 -8.52 7.18 -12.24
C THR A 454 -7.39 7.91 -11.53
N LEU A 455 -6.15 7.56 -11.88
CA LEU A 455 -4.97 8.30 -11.47
C LEU A 455 -4.37 9.02 -12.68
N PHE A 456 -4.16 10.33 -12.57
CA PHE A 456 -3.36 11.11 -13.50
C PHE A 456 -1.98 11.36 -12.89
N ARG A 457 -0.92 11.13 -13.66
CA ARG A 457 0.47 11.24 -13.22
C ARG A 457 1.26 12.17 -14.13
N ILE A 458 2.08 13.02 -13.53
CA ILE A 458 3.00 13.92 -14.23
C ILE A 458 4.42 13.57 -13.79
N TYR A 459 5.28 13.25 -14.74
CA TYR A 459 6.68 12.90 -14.53
C TYR A 459 7.56 14.10 -14.88
N GLY A 460 8.44 14.45 -13.95
CA GLY A 460 9.22 15.68 -14.01
C GLY A 460 8.32 16.93 -14.03
N PRO A 461 7.45 17.15 -13.03
CA PRO A 461 6.54 18.30 -13.01
C PRO A 461 7.27 19.64 -13.16
N GLN A 462 6.81 20.48 -14.09
CA GLN A 462 7.27 21.85 -14.26
C GLN A 462 6.59 22.80 -13.27
N GLN A 463 7.10 24.02 -13.18
CA GLN A 463 6.64 25.04 -12.23
C GLN A 463 5.13 25.28 -12.28
N ALA A 464 4.52 25.25 -13.47
CA ALA A 464 3.09 25.44 -13.65
C ALA A 464 2.21 24.37 -12.96
N MET A 465 2.74 23.16 -12.74
CA MET A 465 2.08 22.15 -11.89
C MET A 465 2.28 22.47 -10.42
N ILE A 466 3.49 22.89 -10.04
CA ILE A 466 3.86 23.14 -8.64
C ILE A 466 3.09 24.33 -8.06
N ASP A 467 2.98 25.42 -8.82
CA ASP A 467 2.19 26.61 -8.45
C ASP A 467 0.71 26.49 -8.80
N ARG A 468 0.31 25.39 -9.46
CA ARG A 468 -1.07 25.04 -9.82
C ARG A 468 -1.71 26.01 -10.82
N SER A 469 -0.92 26.74 -11.61
CA SER A 469 -1.40 27.61 -12.68
C SER A 469 -1.94 26.83 -13.89
N TRP A 470 -1.41 25.64 -14.16
CA TRP A 470 -2.02 24.69 -15.09
C TRP A 470 -3.07 23.84 -14.36
N VAL A 471 -4.22 23.60 -14.99
CA VAL A 471 -5.38 22.95 -14.36
C VAL A 471 -5.91 21.83 -15.25
N LEU A 472 -5.93 20.60 -14.76
CA LEU A 472 -6.56 19.46 -15.43
C LEU A 472 -8.08 19.56 -15.34
N ASN A 473 -8.79 19.30 -16.44
CA ASN A 473 -10.25 19.21 -16.43
C ASN A 473 -10.72 18.03 -15.56
N ASP A 474 -11.93 18.13 -15.04
CA ASP A 474 -12.58 16.97 -14.41
C ASP A 474 -13.09 16.00 -15.49
N VAL A 475 -13.45 14.80 -15.06
CA VAL A 475 -14.03 13.77 -15.93
C VAL A 475 -15.50 14.12 -16.19
N ASP A 476 -15.93 14.19 -17.44
CA ASP A 476 -17.34 14.44 -17.81
C ASP A 476 -18.02 13.14 -18.24
N LYS A 477 -19.26 12.93 -17.81
CA LYS A 477 -20.13 11.89 -18.38
C LYS A 477 -20.60 12.32 -19.77
N ILE A 478 -20.64 11.41 -20.74
CA ILE A 478 -20.95 11.74 -22.15
C ILE A 478 -22.15 10.99 -22.74
N ASP A 479 -22.91 10.25 -21.93
CA ASP A 479 -24.12 9.51 -22.32
C ASP A 479 -25.36 9.79 -21.46
#